data_AF-A0A9E3U0N0-F1
#
_entry.id   AF-A0A9E3U0N0-F1
#
_cell.length_a   1.000
_cell.length_b   1.000
_cell.length_c   1.000
_cell.angle_alpha   90.00
_cell.angle_beta   90.00
_cell.angle_gamma   90.00
#
_symmetry.space_group_name_H-M   'P 1'
#
loop_
_entity.id
_entity.type
_entity.pdbx_description
1 polymer ?
#
loop_
_entity_poly.entity_id
_entity_poly.type
_entity_poly.pdbx_seq_one_letter_code
_entity_poly.pdbx_strand_id
1 'polypeptide(L)' 'MILTASILGMNVWYALPLVVSVSLVYAATRHEEMSAVLKHAAHTAIWILGFMAIIFAVLYSFAWWL' A
#
# COMPACT_ATOMS: atom_id res chain seq x y z
N MET A 1 -0.58 24.56 0.38
CA MET A 1 -1.29 24.70 1.68
C MET A 1 -2.62 23.95 1.73
N ILE A 2 -3.42 23.93 0.65
CA ILE A 2 -4.69 23.17 0.60
C ILE A 2 -4.45 21.65 0.63
N LEU A 3 -3.50 21.13 -0.17
CA LEU A 3 -3.22 19.68 -0.27
C LEU A 3 -2.76 19.04 1.05
N THR A 4 -1.94 19.74 1.84
CA THR A 4 -1.46 19.28 3.14
C THR A 4 -2.58 19.17 4.17
N ALA A 5 -3.58 20.05 4.11
CA ALA A 5 -4.76 19.96 4.98
C ALA A 5 -5.68 18.78 4.57
N SER A 6 -5.78 18.50 3.26
CA SER A 6 -6.57 17.39 2.72
C SER A 6 -6.03 16.02 3.13
N ILE A 7 -4.70 15.85 3.17
CA ILE A 7 -4.05 14.59 3.57
C ILE A 7 -4.40 14.22 5.01
N LEU A 8 -4.51 15.20 5.91
CA LEU A 8 -4.90 14.97 7.31
C LEU A 8 -6.37 14.53 7.45
N GLY A 9 -7.22 14.82 6.46
CA GLY A 9 -8.61 14.35 6.38
C GLY A 9 -8.79 13.04 5.62
N MET A 10 -7.72 12.48 5.02
CA MET A 10 -7.81 11.21 4.30
C MET A 10 -7.84 10.03 5.29
N ASN A 11 -8.78 9.12 5.10
CA ASN A 11 -8.87 7.88 5.87
C ASN A 11 -7.87 6.82 5.38
N VAL A 12 -6.58 7.16 5.41
CA VAL A 12 -5.49 6.28 4.93
C VAL A 12 -5.41 4.97 5.71
N TRP A 13 -5.99 4.93 6.92
CA TRP A 13 -6.03 3.75 7.78
C TRP A 13 -6.78 2.57 7.18
N TYR A 14 -7.73 2.80 6.25
CA TYR A 14 -8.39 1.70 5.55
C TYR A 14 -7.45 0.94 4.59
N ALA A 15 -6.33 1.54 4.17
CA ALA A 15 -5.36 0.86 3.34
C ALA A 15 -4.68 -0.30 4.08
N LEU A 16 -4.52 -0.20 5.40
CA LEU A 16 -3.81 -1.19 6.22
C LEU A 16 -4.51 -2.56 6.20
N PRO A 17 -5.80 -2.70 6.59
CA PRO A 17 -6.49 -3.99 6.51
C PRO A 17 -6.62 -4.47 5.07
N LEU A 18 -6.83 -3.59 4.09
CA LEU A 18 -6.93 -3.97 2.67
C LEU A 18 -5.64 -4.61 2.14
N VAL A 19 -4.49 -3.96 2.34
CA VAL A 19 -3.19 -4.46 1.87
C VAL A 19 -2.84 -5.76 2.57
N VAL A 20 -3.11 -5.87 3.87
CA VAL A 20 -2.88 -7.11 4.63
C VAL A 20 -3.73 -8.25 4.09
N SER A 21 -5.05 -8.04 3.93
CA SER A 21 -5.96 -9.06 3.42
C SER A 21 -5.58 -9.53 2.01
N VAL A 22 -5.36 -8.62 1.07
CA VAL A 22 -5.00 -8.98 -0.32
C VAL A 22 -3.66 -9.72 -0.38
N SER A 23 -2.67 -9.28 0.39
CA SER A 23 -1.34 -9.89 0.38
C SER A 23 -1.34 -11.30 0.97
N LEU A 24 -2.10 -11.51 2.06
CA LEU A 24 -2.28 -12.83 2.67
C LEU A 24 -3.04 -13.78 1.74
N VAL A 25 -4.15 -13.34 1.14
CA VAL A 25 -4.92 -14.17 0.20
C VAL A 25 -4.08 -14.57 -0.99
N TYR A 26 -3.34 -13.63 -1.59
CA TYR A 26 -2.46 -13.91 -2.71
C TYR A 26 -1.34 -14.89 -2.36
N ALA A 27 -0.74 -14.77 -1.17
CA ALA A 27 0.34 -15.67 -0.76
C ALA A 27 -0.17 -17.08 -0.42
N ALA A 28 -1.34 -17.16 0.22
CA ALA A 28 -1.96 -18.40 0.68
C ALA A 28 -2.51 -19.26 -0.47
N THR A 29 -2.86 -18.68 -1.62
CA THR A 29 -3.25 -19.48 -2.81
C THR A 29 -2.06 -20.13 -3.50
N ARG A 30 -0.84 -19.63 -3.27
CA ARG A 30 0.37 -20.11 -3.94
C ARG A 30 1.22 -21.04 -3.06
N HIS A 31 1.20 -20.85 -1.76
CA HIS A 31 2.02 -21.62 -0.82
C HIS A 31 1.14 -22.23 0.27
N GLU A 32 1.37 -23.51 0.57
CA GLU A 32 0.67 -24.23 1.64
C GLU A 32 1.41 -24.10 2.98
N GLU A 33 2.72 -23.88 2.93
CA GLU A 33 3.58 -23.70 4.11
C GLU A 33 3.42 -22.29 4.69
N MET A 34 2.98 -22.18 5.95
CA MET A 34 2.69 -20.92 6.63
C MET A 34 3.87 -19.93 6.61
N SER A 35 5.09 -20.44 6.79
CA SER A 35 6.31 -19.61 6.73
C SER A 35 6.50 -18.96 5.35
N ALA A 36 6.24 -19.72 4.28
CA ALA A 36 6.31 -19.20 2.92
C ALA A 36 5.18 -18.20 2.64
N VAL A 37 3.96 -18.46 3.14
CA VAL A 37 2.82 -17.53 3.03
C VAL A 37 3.15 -16.17 3.63
N LEU A 38 3.64 -16.13 4.88
CA LEU A 38 3.94 -14.86 5.55
C LEU A 38 5.07 -14.08 4.85
N LYS A 39 6.12 -14.78 4.40
CA LYS A 39 7.23 -14.16 3.67
C LYS A 39 6.76 -13.54 2.35
N HIS A 40 5.96 -14.28 1.59
CA HIS A 40 5.48 -13.81 0.30
C HIS A 40 4.43 -12.71 0.45
N ALA A 41 3.55 -12.82 1.45
CA ALA A 41 2.59 -11.78 1.80
C ALA A 41 3.30 -10.47 2.19
N ALA A 42 4.34 -10.52 3.01
CA ALA A 42 5.12 -9.34 3.38
C ALA A 42 5.78 -8.70 2.15
N HIS A 43 6.38 -9.50 1.27
CA HIS A 43 6.98 -9.01 0.03
C HIS A 43 5.94 -8.34 -0.89
N THR A 44 4.77 -8.96 -1.06
CA THR A 44 3.66 -8.38 -1.83
C THR A 44 3.15 -7.08 -1.21
N ALA A 45 2.99 -7.02 0.11
CA ALA A 45 2.56 -5.81 0.82
C ALA A 45 3.56 -4.65 0.62
N ILE A 46 4.86 -4.92 0.72
CA ILE A 46 5.92 -3.93 0.48
C ILE A 46 5.84 -3.39 -0.96
N TRP A 47 5.64 -4.27 -1.95
CA TRP A 47 5.50 -3.84 -3.35
C TRP A 47 4.26 -2.97 -3.58
N ILE A 48 3.11 -3.34 -3.01
CA ILE A 48 1.88 -2.54 -3.12
C ILE A 48 2.10 -1.15 -2.51
N LEU A 49 2.61 -1.08 -1.28
CA LEU A 49 2.85 0.18 -0.59
C LEU A 49 3.89 1.03 -1.31
N GLY A 50 4.99 0.43 -1.77
CA GLY A 50 6.04 1.11 -2.52
C GLY A 50 5.53 1.69 -3.83
N PHE A 51 4.77 0.92 -4.60
CA PHE A 51 4.16 1.39 -5.84
C PHE A 51 3.18 2.55 -5.62
N MET A 52 2.29 2.40 -4.63
CA MET A 52 1.34 3.45 -4.25
C MET A 52 2.04 4.72 -3.78
N ALA A 53 3.14 4.59 -3.01
CA ALA A 53 3.94 5.72 -2.54
C ALA A 53 4.63 6.45 -3.70
N ILE A 54 5.15 5.73 -4.71
CA ILE A 54 5.74 6.33 -5.91
C ILE A 54 4.69 7.13 -6.67
N ILE A 55 3.50 6.55 -6.91
CA ILE A 55 2.39 7.27 -7.57
C ILE A 55 2.03 8.53 -6.78
N PHE A 56 1.88 8.39 -5.46
CA PHE A 56 1.57 9.52 -4.60
C PHE A 56 2.62 10.63 -4.70
N ALA A 57 3.92 10.28 -4.67
CA ALA A 57 5.01 11.25 -4.79
C ALA A 57 5.01 11.98 -6.14
N VAL A 58 4.76 11.26 -7.24
CA VAL A 58 4.63 11.85 -8.57
C VAL A 58 3.46 12.83 -8.62
N LEU A 59 2.27 12.39 -8.22
CA LEU A 59 1.08 13.22 -8.21
C LEU A 59 1.22 14.45 -7.29
N TYR A 60 1.81 14.27 -6.11
CA TYR A 60 2.09 15.35 -5.17
C TYR A 60 3.04 16.39 -5.78
N SER A 61 4.07 15.94 -6.50
CA SER A 61 5.02 16.82 -7.17
C SER A 61 4.36 17.63 -8.29
N PHE A 62 3.51 16.99 -9.11
CA PHE A 62 2.73 17.69 -10.13
C PHE A 62 1.73 18.68 -9.52
N ALA A 63 1.06 18.30 -8.44
CA ALA A 63 0.11 19.17 -7.75
C ALA A 63 0.78 20.37 -7.07
N TRP A 64 2.08 20.29 -6.76
CA TRP A 64 2.86 21.43 -6.26
C TRP A 64 3.34 22.35 -7.38
N TRP A 65 3.56 21.79 -8.57
CA TRP A 65 4.01 22.53 -9.74
C TRP A 65 2.87 23.33 -10.42
N LEU A 66 1.67 22.77 -10.43
CA LEU A 66 0.44 23.40 -10.94
C LEU A 66 -0.06 24.49 -9.98
#